data_AF-A0AAU8D2Q3-F1
#
_entry.id   AF-A0AAU8D2Q3-F1
#
_cell.length_a   1.000
_cell.length_b   1.000
_cell.length_c   1.000
_cell.angle_alpha   90.00
_cell.angle_beta   90.00
_cell.angle_gamma   90.00
#
_symmetry.space_group_name_H-M   'P 1'
#
loop_
_entity.id
_entity.type
_entity.pdbx_description
1 polymer ?
#
loop_
_entity_poly.entity_id
_entity_poly.type
_entity_poly.pdbx_seq_one_letter_code
_entity_poly.pdbx_strand_id
1 'polypeptide(L)'
;MRISLNKDLGPLRLAAMQRIDASAGEVRKNFITSVPGQEMVYQQKRVEAEALMAQLDIAHSEIPHIVAEAELNGIEPYDQAVIIITMSEQWKDVSAPIEKMRLGAKAAVTAATTPAEIEAAANVDWGPILAYAS
;
A
#
# COMPACT_ATOMS: atom_id res chain seq x y z
N MET A 1 2.11 51.79 -5.92
CA MET A 1 1.67 50.68 -5.05
C MET A 1 2.48 49.44 -5.40
N ARG A 2 3.50 49.09 -4.60
CA ARG A 2 4.22 47.82 -4.76
C ARG A 2 3.38 46.76 -4.07
N ILE A 3 2.64 45.96 -4.85
CA ILE A 3 1.95 44.79 -4.32
C ILE A 3 3.03 43.76 -3.99
N SER A 4 3.42 43.66 -2.71
CA SER A 4 4.19 42.53 -2.24
C SER A 4 3.24 41.34 -2.11
N LEU A 5 3.13 40.55 -3.18
CA LEU A 5 2.60 39.20 -3.10
C LEU A 5 3.60 38.38 -2.24
N ASN A 6 3.43 38.41 -0.92
CA ASN A 6 3.77 37.23 -0.14
C ASN A 6 2.83 36.14 -0.65
N LYS A 7 3.26 35.39 -1.68
CA LYS A 7 2.50 34.28 -2.24
C LYS A 7 2.32 33.27 -1.13
N ASP A 8 1.15 33.26 -0.50
CA ASP A 8 0.77 32.18 0.37
C ASP A 8 0.89 30.87 -0.42
N LEU A 9 1.86 30.05 -0.02
CA LEU A 9 2.12 28.76 -0.63
C LEU A 9 1.18 27.68 -0.07
N GLY A 10 0.40 27.97 0.98
CA GLY A 10 -0.50 27.04 1.64
C GLY A 10 -1.41 26.26 0.68
N PRO A 11 -2.18 26.94 -0.20
CA PRO A 11 -3.02 26.26 -1.18
C PRO A 11 -2.25 25.35 -2.14
N LEU A 12 -1.06 25.78 -2.58
CA LEU A 12 -0.21 24.99 -3.48
C LEU A 12 0.32 23.74 -2.79
N ARG A 13 0.75 23.86 -1.53
CA ARG A 13 1.18 22.70 -0.72
C ARG A 13 0.03 21.74 -0.52
N LEU A 14 -1.17 22.21 -0.15
CA LEU A 14 -2.32 21.34 0.06
C LEU A 14 -2.65 20.53 -1.20
N ALA A 15 -2.71 21.19 -2.35
CA ALA A 15 -2.96 20.53 -3.63
C ALA A 15 -1.86 19.50 -3.96
N ALA A 16 -0.59 19.84 -3.75
CA ALA A 16 0.54 18.92 -3.96
C ALA A 16 0.46 17.69 -3.06
N MET A 17 0.14 17.87 -1.77
CA MET A 17 -0.04 16.76 -0.81
C MET A 17 -1.15 15.81 -1.24
N GLN A 18 -2.28 16.35 -1.71
CA GLN A 18 -3.39 15.55 -2.23
C GLN A 18 -3.00 14.75 -3.48
N ARG A 19 -2.22 15.34 -4.41
CA ARG A 19 -1.72 14.62 -5.59
C ARG A 19 -0.75 13.50 -5.22
N ILE A 20 0.14 13.73 -4.25
CA ILE A 20 1.04 12.70 -3.74
C ILE A 20 0.24 11.53 -3.15
N ASP A 21 -0.74 11.82 -2.30
CA ASP A 21 -1.58 10.79 -1.69
C ASP A 21 -2.41 10.02 -2.74
N ALA A 22 -2.99 10.72 -3.71
CA ALA A 22 -3.74 10.11 -4.82
C ALA A 22 -2.86 9.21 -5.69
N SER A 23 -1.67 9.69 -6.12
CA SER A 23 -0.77 8.90 -6.95
C SER A 23 -0.23 7.66 -6.23
N ALA A 24 0.11 7.77 -4.94
CA ALA A 24 0.45 6.61 -4.12
C ALA A 24 -0.72 5.61 -4.04
N GLY A 25 -1.96 6.09 -3.92
CA GLY A 25 -3.17 5.27 -3.97
C GLY A 25 -3.32 4.51 -5.28
N GLU A 26 -3.13 5.18 -6.43
CA GLU A 26 -3.18 4.52 -7.75
C GLU A 26 -2.07 3.47 -7.90
N VAL A 27 -0.87 3.73 -7.38
CA VAL A 27 0.21 2.74 -7.41
C VAL A 27 -0.16 1.50 -6.59
N ARG A 28 -0.72 1.65 -5.39
CA ARG A 28 -1.14 0.51 -4.55
C ARG A 28 -2.13 -0.41 -5.26
N LYS A 29 -3.05 0.12 -6.07
CA LYS A 29 -4.03 -0.67 -6.83
C LYS A 29 -3.43 -1.69 -7.80
N ASN A 30 -2.16 -1.55 -8.16
CA ASN A 30 -1.46 -2.54 -8.99
C ASN A 30 -1.08 -3.81 -8.21
N PHE A 31 -1.14 -3.78 -6.87
CA PHE A 31 -0.69 -4.88 -6.00
C PHE A 31 -1.79 -5.40 -5.08
N ILE A 32 -2.94 -4.71 -5.00
CA ILE A 32 -4.04 -5.06 -4.09
C ILE A 32 -5.38 -5.10 -4.82
N THR A 33 -6.31 -5.88 -4.26
CA THR A 33 -7.72 -5.81 -4.65
C THR A 33 -8.41 -4.67 -3.90
N SER A 34 -8.83 -3.63 -4.62
CA SER A 34 -9.52 -2.46 -4.06
C SER A 34 -11.05 -2.67 -4.05
N VAL A 35 -11.56 -3.38 -3.03
CA VAL A 35 -12.99 -3.59 -2.80
C VAL A 35 -13.32 -3.26 -1.32
N PRO A 36 -14.46 -2.62 -1.00
CA PRO A 36 -14.81 -2.30 0.38
C PRO A 36 -14.73 -3.52 1.30
N GLY A 37 -13.96 -3.39 2.39
CA GLY A 37 -13.77 -4.46 3.39
C GLY A 37 -12.77 -5.55 3.02
N GLN A 38 -12.30 -5.60 1.76
CA GLN A 38 -11.39 -6.64 1.28
C GLN A 38 -10.05 -6.64 2.01
N GLU A 39 -9.55 -5.47 2.39
CA GLU A 39 -8.31 -5.32 3.16
C GLU A 39 -8.40 -6.05 4.51
N MET A 40 -9.54 -5.97 5.20
CA MET A 40 -9.76 -6.67 6.47
C MET A 40 -9.78 -8.19 6.27
N VAL A 41 -10.38 -8.66 5.17
CA VAL A 41 -10.40 -10.08 4.81
C VAL A 41 -8.98 -10.59 4.56
N TYR A 42 -8.15 -9.85 3.81
CA TYR A 42 -6.76 -10.25 3.59
C TYR A 42 -5.93 -10.27 4.87
N GLN A 43 -6.13 -9.32 5.77
CA GLN A 43 -5.45 -9.34 7.07
C GLN A 43 -5.88 -10.53 7.92
N GLN A 44 -7.17 -10.86 7.94
CA GLN A 44 -7.67 -12.03 8.67
C GLN A 44 -7.10 -13.33 8.09
N LYS A 45 -7.07 -13.47 6.76
CA LYS A 45 -6.45 -14.61 6.08
C LYS A 45 -4.98 -14.78 6.43
N ARG A 46 -4.22 -13.68 6.48
CA ARG A 46 -2.82 -13.69 6.89
C ARG A 46 -2.67 -14.19 8.33
N VAL A 47 -3.49 -13.72 9.26
CA VAL A 47 -3.47 -14.17 10.65
C VAL A 47 -3.74 -15.68 10.75
N GLU A 48 -4.73 -16.18 10.01
CA GLU A 48 -5.04 -17.62 9.98
C GLU A 48 -3.91 -18.45 9.35
N ALA A 49 -3.31 -17.96 8.27
CA ALA A 49 -2.16 -18.61 7.64
C ALA A 49 -0.96 -18.69 8.61
N GLU A 50 -0.64 -17.59 9.30
CA GLU A 50 0.42 -17.55 10.31
C GLU A 50 0.12 -18.49 11.49
N ALA A 51 -1.14 -18.58 11.93
CA ALA A 51 -1.56 -19.49 12.98
C ALA A 51 -1.36 -20.97 12.58
N LEU A 52 -1.78 -21.35 11.36
CA LEU A 52 -1.56 -22.69 10.83
C LEU A 52 -0.07 -23.02 10.70
N MET A 53 0.75 -22.08 10.25
CA MET A 53 2.21 -22.29 10.15
C MET A 53 2.88 -22.46 11.52
N ALA A 54 2.37 -21.82 12.56
CA ALA A 54 2.86 -21.98 13.93
C ALA A 54 2.38 -23.29 14.57
N GLN A 55 1.18 -23.76 14.20
CA GLN A 55 0.57 -24.96 14.73
C GLN A 55 -0.15 -25.74 13.62
N LEU A 56 0.51 -26.78 13.09
CA LEU A 56 0.00 -27.56 11.95
C LEU A 56 -1.27 -28.37 12.26
N ASP A 57 -1.55 -28.64 13.54
CA ASP A 57 -2.73 -29.38 14.00
C ASP A 57 -3.85 -28.48 14.54
N ILE A 58 -3.80 -27.17 14.23
CA ILE A 58 -4.84 -26.19 14.62
C ILE A 58 -6.23 -26.62 14.13
N ALA A 59 -7.26 -26.34 14.92
CA ALA A 59 -8.62 -26.72 14.56
C ALA A 59 -9.11 -25.91 13.34
N HIS A 60 -9.77 -26.57 12.38
CA HIS A 60 -10.30 -25.92 11.18
C HIS A 60 -11.26 -24.75 11.49
N SER A 61 -11.98 -24.81 12.62
CA SER A 61 -12.85 -23.72 13.09
C SER A 61 -12.10 -22.44 13.47
N GLU A 62 -10.79 -22.52 13.71
CA GLU A 62 -9.93 -21.39 14.04
C GLU A 62 -9.28 -20.75 12.80
N ILE A 63 -9.31 -21.44 11.65
CA ILE A 63 -8.77 -20.99 10.36
C ILE A 63 -9.78 -21.10 9.20
N PRO A 64 -11.03 -20.59 9.37
CA PRO A 64 -12.13 -20.86 8.45
C PRO A 64 -11.90 -20.33 7.03
N HIS A 65 -11.16 -19.23 6.83
CA HIS A 65 -10.88 -18.71 5.49
C HIS A 65 -9.88 -19.60 4.75
N ILE A 66 -8.85 -20.09 5.46
CA ILE A 66 -7.85 -21.01 4.88
C ILE A 66 -8.54 -22.29 4.40
N VAL A 67 -9.37 -22.89 5.26
CA VAL A 67 -10.10 -24.12 4.94
C VAL A 67 -11.01 -23.91 3.74
N ALA A 68 -11.83 -22.85 3.74
CA ALA A 68 -12.76 -22.59 2.65
C ALA A 68 -12.06 -22.35 1.30
N GLU A 69 -10.92 -21.64 1.28
CA GLU A 69 -10.18 -21.41 0.03
C GLU A 69 -9.39 -22.64 -0.42
N ALA A 70 -8.86 -23.43 0.51
CA ALA A 70 -8.20 -24.70 0.20
C ALA A 70 -9.20 -25.67 -0.46
N GLU A 71 -10.40 -25.80 0.10
CA GLU A 71 -11.50 -26.59 -0.48
C GLU A 71 -11.90 -26.08 -1.86
N LEU A 72 -12.07 -24.75 -2.03
CA LEU A 72 -12.40 -24.14 -3.31
C LEU A 72 -11.34 -24.42 -4.39
N ASN A 73 -10.06 -24.40 -4.00
CA ASN A 73 -8.93 -24.60 -4.90
C ASN A 73 -8.53 -26.07 -5.09
N GLY A 74 -9.10 -26.98 -4.30
CA GLY A 74 -8.75 -28.41 -4.34
C GLY A 74 -7.32 -28.71 -3.87
N ILE A 75 -6.83 -27.95 -2.89
CA ILE A 75 -5.48 -28.10 -2.31
C ILE A 75 -5.56 -28.28 -0.79
N GLU A 76 -4.43 -28.61 -0.16
CA GLU A 76 -4.36 -28.74 1.30
C GLU A 76 -4.36 -27.35 1.99
N PRO A 77 -4.89 -27.23 3.22
CA PRO A 77 -4.88 -25.98 3.99
C PRO A 77 -3.48 -25.36 4.14
N TYR A 78 -2.46 -26.21 4.29
CA TYR A 78 -1.06 -25.76 4.37
C TYR A 78 -0.63 -25.04 3.08
N ASP A 79 -0.94 -25.61 1.91
CA ASP A 79 -0.59 -25.02 0.61
C ASP A 79 -1.32 -23.69 0.41
N GLN A 80 -2.59 -23.60 0.81
CA GLN A 80 -3.34 -22.35 0.79
C GLN A 80 -2.72 -21.28 1.72
N ALA A 81 -2.28 -21.66 2.91
CA ALA A 81 -1.59 -20.75 3.82
C ALA A 81 -0.24 -20.26 3.25
N VAL A 82 0.52 -21.12 2.55
CA VAL A 82 1.75 -20.73 1.85
C VAL A 82 1.46 -19.68 0.77
N ILE A 83 0.39 -19.85 -0.02
CA ILE A 83 -0.04 -18.88 -1.03
C ILE A 83 -0.30 -17.52 -0.38
N ILE A 84 -1.08 -17.47 0.70
CA ILE A 84 -1.45 -16.22 1.39
C ILE A 84 -0.23 -15.53 1.99
N ILE A 85 0.68 -16.28 2.64
CA ILE A 85 1.90 -15.71 3.21
C ILE A 85 2.80 -15.15 2.10
N THR A 86 2.92 -15.85 0.98
CA THR A 86 3.71 -15.39 -0.17
C THR A 86 3.17 -14.06 -0.70
N MET A 87 1.84 -13.95 -0.87
CA MET A 87 1.20 -12.70 -1.28
C MET A 87 1.41 -11.57 -0.25
N SER A 88 1.36 -11.90 1.04
CA SER A 88 1.61 -10.94 2.11
C SER A 88 3.04 -10.40 2.10
N GLU A 89 4.05 -11.26 1.90
CA GLU A 89 5.45 -10.83 1.81
C GLU A 89 5.69 -9.99 0.56
N GLN A 90 5.12 -10.36 -0.59
CA GLN A 90 5.16 -9.52 -1.80
C GLN A 90 4.57 -8.13 -1.55
N TRP A 91 3.41 -8.05 -0.88
CA TRP A 91 2.81 -6.76 -0.52
C TRP A 91 3.68 -5.94 0.44
N LYS A 92 4.28 -6.59 1.43
CA LYS A 92 5.19 -5.94 2.39
C LYS A 92 6.42 -5.34 1.70
N ASP A 93 7.00 -6.06 0.75
CA ASP A 93 8.18 -5.61 -0.01
C ASP A 93 7.90 -4.36 -0.85
N VAL A 94 6.68 -4.20 -1.39
CA VAL A 94 6.31 -3.03 -2.20
C VAL A 94 5.68 -1.89 -1.40
N SER A 95 4.93 -2.20 -0.35
CA SER A 95 4.15 -1.21 0.42
C SER A 95 5.03 -0.25 1.23
N ALA A 96 6.12 -0.75 1.81
CA ALA A 96 7.04 0.09 2.59
C ALA A 96 7.80 1.11 1.71
N PRO A 97 8.37 0.73 0.54
CA PRO A 97 8.92 1.69 -0.42
C PRO A 97 7.90 2.73 -0.90
N ILE A 98 6.66 2.34 -1.22
CA ILE A 98 5.59 3.27 -1.61
C ILE A 98 5.41 4.34 -0.52
N GLU A 99 5.32 3.91 0.73
CA GLU A 99 5.10 4.81 1.86
C GLU A 99 6.29 5.74 2.11
N LYS A 100 7.52 5.22 1.98
CA LYS A 100 8.74 6.01 2.07
C LYS A 100 8.77 7.13 1.02
N MET A 101 8.45 6.81 -0.23
CA MET A 101 8.44 7.77 -1.33
C MET A 101 7.33 8.82 -1.14
N ARG A 102 6.13 8.38 -0.74
CA ARG A 102 5.01 9.26 -0.43
C ARG A 102 5.35 10.24 0.68
N LEU A 103 5.83 9.77 1.83
CA LEU A 103 6.18 10.62 2.96
C LEU A 103 7.38 11.53 2.65
N GLY A 104 8.38 11.01 1.92
CA GLY A 104 9.52 11.80 1.46
C GLY A 104 9.12 12.96 0.56
N ALA A 105 8.22 12.73 -0.39
CA ALA A 105 7.67 13.77 -1.25
C ALA A 105 6.90 14.84 -0.46
N LYS A 106 6.08 14.43 0.52
CA LYS A 106 5.35 15.35 1.41
C LYS A 106 6.32 16.19 2.26
N ALA A 107 7.41 15.59 2.74
CA ALA A 107 8.46 16.31 3.45
C ALA A 107 9.15 17.35 2.54
N ALA A 108 9.46 16.99 1.29
CA ALA A 108 10.02 17.91 0.29
C ALA A 108 9.06 19.06 -0.05
N VAL A 109 7.76 18.78 -0.24
CA VAL A 109 6.72 19.81 -0.41
C VAL A 109 6.65 20.72 0.81
N THR A 110 6.88 20.23 2.03
CA THR A 110 6.88 21.08 3.24
C THR A 110 8.10 22.02 3.28
N ALA A 111 9.27 21.51 2.88
CA ALA A 111 10.53 22.26 2.88
C ALA A 111 10.67 23.25 1.72
N ALA A 112 9.94 23.06 0.62
CA ALA A 112 9.97 23.91 -0.56
C ALA A 112 9.68 25.38 -0.22
N THR A 113 10.44 26.31 -0.78
CA THR A 113 10.30 27.75 -0.60
C THR A 113 9.68 28.45 -1.81
N THR A 114 9.53 27.73 -2.92
CA THR A 114 8.95 28.27 -4.16
C THR A 114 7.84 27.38 -4.72
N PRO A 115 6.92 27.93 -5.55
CA PRO A 115 5.94 27.13 -6.29
C PRO A 115 6.58 26.05 -7.18
N ALA A 116 7.72 26.34 -7.81
CA ALA A 116 8.40 25.39 -8.68
C ALA A 116 8.96 24.19 -7.90
N GLU A 117 9.51 24.43 -6.70
CA GLU A 117 9.97 23.37 -5.81
C GLU A 117 8.80 22.51 -5.30
N ILE A 118 7.65 23.11 -4.98
CA ILE A 118 6.44 22.37 -4.61
C ILE A 118 6.00 21.45 -5.74
N GLU A 119 5.98 21.96 -6.97
CA GLU A 119 5.56 21.18 -8.14
C GLU A 119 6.52 20.02 -8.41
N ALA A 120 7.84 20.29 -8.39
CA ALA A 120 8.85 19.26 -8.58
C ALA A 120 8.75 18.15 -7.51
N ALA A 121 8.56 18.53 -6.24
CA ALA A 121 8.42 17.57 -5.13
C ALA A 121 7.13 16.73 -5.21
N ALA A 122 6.07 17.27 -5.83
CA ALA A 122 4.81 16.55 -6.01
C ALA A 122 4.86 15.49 -7.13
N ASN A 123 5.82 15.59 -8.05
CA ASN A 123 6.00 14.66 -9.17
C ASN A 123 6.87 13.48 -8.75
N VAL A 124 6.27 12.56 -8.00
CA VAL A 124 6.93 11.32 -7.56
C VAL A 124 7.10 10.37 -8.74
N ASP A 125 8.34 9.96 -9.00
CA ASP A 125 8.63 8.92 -9.98
C ASP A 125 8.35 7.53 -9.39
N TRP A 126 7.21 6.95 -9.76
CA TRP A 126 6.79 5.62 -9.32
C TRP A 126 7.35 4.48 -10.18
N GLY A 127 8.11 4.77 -11.23
CA GLY A 127 8.67 3.77 -12.15
C GLY A 127 9.40 2.61 -11.46
N PRO A 128 10.26 2.86 -10.46
CA PRO A 128 10.95 1.81 -9.72
C PRO A 128 10.01 0.85 -8.98
N ILE A 129 8.84 1.33 -8.53
CA ILE A 129 7.83 0.50 -7.85
C ILE A 129 7.01 -0.28 -8.86
N LEU A 130 6.58 0.38 -9.94
CA LEU A 130 5.74 -0.24 -10.96
C LEU A 130 6.46 -1.37 -11.72
N ALA A 131 7.79 -1.40 -11.69
CA ALA A 131 8.57 -2.53 -12.19
C ALA A 131 8.26 -3.86 -11.49
N TYR A 132 7.71 -3.84 -10.27
CA TYR A 132 7.31 -5.06 -9.54
C TYR A 132 5.88 -5.53 -9.85
N ALA A 133 5.08 -4.75 -10.59
CA ALA A 133 3.67 -5.05 -10.87
C ALA A 133 3.47 -6.03 -12.06
N SER A 134 4.49 -6.81 -12.41
CA SER A 134 4.49 -7.71 -13.58
C SER A 134 4.15 -9.14 -13.24
#